data_AF-A0A830SMX5-F1
#
_entry.id   AF-A0A830SMX5-F1
#
_cell.length_a   1.000
_cell.length_b   1.000
_cell.length_c   1.000
_cell.angle_alpha   90.00
_cell.angle_beta   90.00
_cell.angle_gamma   90.00
#
_symmetry.space_group_name_H-M   'P 1'
#
loop_
_entity.id
_entity.type
_entity.pdbx_description
1 polymer ?
#
loop_
_entity_poly.entity_id
_entity_poly.type
_entity_poly.pdbx_seq_one_letter_code
_entity_poly.pdbx_strand_id
1 'polypeptide(L)'
;MPHVAARTASRDRDTGRYQSHRPEQTLLYQIVDEYYPAFAALMAEQGKELPGYVQREFEEFLQCGRLEHGFLRVRCESCHAEHLVAFSCKRRGFCPSCGARRMAESAALLVDEVLPEQPMRQWVLSFPFQLRFLFASRPEIMGWVLGIVYRVIATHLVKKAGHTHQVAKTGAVTLIQRFGSALNLNVHFHMLFLDGVYVEQSHGSARFRWVKAPTSPELTQLTHTIAHRVGRYLERQGLL
;
A
#
# COMPACT_ATOMS: atom_id res chain seq x y z
N MET A 1 0.42 -7.53 -39.90
CA MET A 1 -0.67 -8.45 -39.52
C MET A 1 -0.32 -9.06 -38.17
N PRO A 2 -0.74 -8.50 -37.04
CA PRO A 2 -0.42 -9.09 -35.75
C PRO A 2 -1.39 -10.24 -35.48
N HIS A 3 -0.84 -11.45 -35.34
CA HIS A 3 -1.55 -12.60 -34.77
C HIS A 3 -1.88 -12.28 -33.32
N VAL A 4 -3.14 -11.95 -33.05
CA VAL A 4 -3.70 -12.02 -31.70
C VAL A 4 -3.75 -13.50 -31.34
N ALA A 5 -2.82 -13.94 -30.51
CA ALA A 5 -2.93 -15.24 -29.85
C ALA A 5 -4.07 -15.15 -28.83
N ALA A 6 -5.30 -15.29 -29.31
CA ALA A 6 -6.43 -15.63 -28.48
C ALA A 6 -6.09 -17.00 -27.85
N ARG A 7 -5.61 -16.98 -26.62
CA ARG A 7 -5.61 -18.19 -25.78
C ARG A 7 -7.08 -18.54 -25.58
N THR A 8 -7.59 -19.41 -26.45
CA THR A 8 -8.81 -20.16 -26.21
C THR A 8 -8.62 -20.85 -24.88
N ALA A 9 -9.33 -20.38 -23.86
CA ALA A 9 -9.43 -21.06 -22.58
C ALA A 9 -10.05 -22.43 -22.88
N SER A 10 -9.22 -23.47 -22.95
CA SER A 10 -9.69 -24.85 -22.91
C SER A 10 -10.48 -24.98 -21.62
N ARG A 11 -11.72 -25.48 -21.72
CA ARG A 11 -12.57 -25.80 -20.57
C ARG A 11 -11.89 -26.88 -19.74
N ASP A 12 -11.05 -26.46 -18.81
CA ASP A 12 -10.78 -27.26 -17.62
C ASP A 12 -12.12 -27.35 -16.88
N ARG A 13 -12.67 -28.55 -16.81
CA ARG A 13 -13.98 -28.85 -16.21
C ARG A 13 -14.00 -28.67 -14.69
N ASP A 14 -12.95 -28.11 -14.11
CA ASP A 14 -12.82 -27.85 -12.68
C ASP A 14 -12.12 -26.50 -12.41
N THR A 15 -12.52 -25.46 -13.16
CA THR A 15 -12.29 -24.09 -12.69
C THR A 15 -13.12 -23.91 -11.41
N GLY A 16 -12.43 -23.97 -10.27
CA GLY A 16 -13.00 -24.21 -8.95
C GLY A 16 -14.36 -23.53 -8.72
N ARG A 17 -15.37 -24.34 -8.39
CA ARG A 17 -16.71 -23.88 -8.01
C ARG A 17 -16.58 -22.75 -6.99
N TYR A 18 -17.16 -21.59 -7.29
CA TYR A 18 -17.18 -20.47 -6.34
C TYR A 18 -17.75 -20.95 -5.00
N GLN A 19 -16.96 -20.83 -3.94
CA GLN A 19 -17.38 -21.11 -2.57
C GLN A 19 -17.54 -19.78 -1.85
N SER A 20 -18.72 -19.55 -1.27
CA SER A 20 -18.93 -18.39 -0.41
C SER A 20 -17.97 -18.46 0.77
N HIS A 21 -17.29 -17.35 1.02
CA HIS A 21 -16.50 -17.20 2.23
C HIS A 21 -17.42 -17.30 3.46
N ARG A 22 -16.92 -17.90 4.54
CA ARG A 22 -17.61 -18.02 5.84
C ARG A 22 -16.82 -17.26 6.89
N PRO A 23 -16.89 -15.92 6.90
CA PRO A 23 -16.08 -15.08 7.78
C PRO A 23 -16.26 -15.45 9.26
N GLU A 24 -17.46 -15.84 9.68
CA GLU A 24 -17.80 -16.25 11.04
C GLU A 24 -17.05 -17.48 11.55
N GLN A 25 -16.48 -18.28 10.64
CA GLN A 25 -15.68 -19.45 10.98
C GLN A 25 -14.19 -19.11 11.14
N THR A 26 -13.78 -17.87 10.87
CA THR A 26 -12.39 -17.45 11.01
C THR A 26 -12.07 -17.02 12.44
N LEU A 27 -10.86 -17.33 12.91
CA LEU A 27 -10.40 -16.97 14.25
C LEU A 27 -10.49 -15.45 14.52
N LEU A 28 -10.08 -14.62 13.55
CA LEU A 28 -10.13 -13.17 13.70
C LEU A 28 -11.56 -12.67 13.87
N TYR A 29 -12.52 -13.24 13.12
CA TYR A 29 -13.92 -12.88 13.28
C TYR A 29 -14.39 -13.22 14.69
N GLN A 30 -14.17 -14.44 15.14
CA GLN A 30 -14.62 -14.91 16.46
C GLN A 30 -14.05 -14.05 17.59
N ILE A 31 -12.76 -13.70 17.53
CA ILE A 31 -12.13 -12.79 18.49
C ILE A 31 -12.79 -11.41 18.48
N VAL A 32 -13.04 -10.85 17.29
CA VAL A 32 -13.66 -9.53 17.19
C VAL A 32 -15.10 -9.57 17.69
N ASP A 33 -15.89 -10.55 17.28
CA ASP A 33 -17.30 -10.71 17.66
C ASP A 33 -17.46 -10.86 19.17
N GLU A 34 -16.60 -11.67 19.81
CA GLU A 34 -16.64 -11.94 21.24
C GLU A 34 -16.13 -10.75 22.08
N TYR A 35 -14.99 -10.16 21.71
CA TYR A 35 -14.28 -9.23 22.60
C TYR A 35 -14.50 -7.75 22.28
N TYR A 36 -14.86 -7.37 21.05
CA TYR A 36 -15.04 -5.96 20.68
C TYR A 36 -16.12 -5.24 21.51
N PRO A 37 -17.32 -5.81 21.75
CA PRO A 37 -18.35 -5.12 22.53
C PRO A 37 -17.90 -4.84 23.98
N ALA A 38 -17.27 -5.83 24.62
CA ALA A 38 -16.75 -5.71 25.98
C ALA A 38 -15.60 -4.68 26.05
N PHE A 39 -14.71 -4.68 25.06
CA PHE A 39 -13.64 -3.69 24.95
C PHE A 39 -14.17 -2.27 24.76
N ALA A 40 -15.15 -2.08 23.87
CA ALA A 40 -15.76 -0.78 23.63
C ALA A 40 -16.45 -0.22 24.90
N ALA A 41 -17.18 -1.07 25.63
CA ALA A 41 -17.80 -0.69 26.90
C ALA A 41 -16.76 -0.25 27.95
N LEU A 42 -15.69 -1.04 28.12
CA LEU A 42 -14.59 -0.71 29.05
C LEU A 42 -13.94 0.64 28.71
N MET A 43 -13.72 0.92 27.43
CA MET A 43 -13.13 2.19 26.99
C MET A 43 -14.06 3.37 27.27
N ALA A 44 -15.38 3.20 27.10
CA ALA A 44 -16.38 4.21 27.41
C ALA A 44 -16.45 4.50 28.92
N GLU A 45 -16.45 3.48 29.77
CA GLU A 45 -16.43 3.62 31.23
C GLU A 45 -15.21 4.42 31.74
N GLN A 46 -14.07 4.30 31.05
CA GLN A 46 -12.85 5.04 31.36
C GLN A 46 -12.81 6.47 30.78
N GLY A 47 -13.90 6.92 30.13
CA GLY A 47 -13.96 8.22 29.45
C GLY A 47 -13.03 8.31 28.23
N LYS A 48 -12.68 7.18 27.62
CA LYS A 48 -11.76 7.07 26.48
C LYS A 48 -12.42 6.36 25.29
N GLU A 49 -13.64 6.77 24.95
CA GLU A 49 -14.37 6.17 23.83
C GLU A 49 -13.53 6.06 22.57
N LEU A 50 -13.71 4.94 21.86
CA LEU A 50 -13.03 4.73 20.59
C LEU A 50 -13.52 5.76 19.57
N PRO A 51 -12.64 6.33 18.72
CA PRO A 51 -13.09 7.22 17.66
C PRO A 51 -14.12 6.54 16.76
N GLY A 52 -15.15 7.27 16.33
CA GLY A 52 -16.25 6.67 15.55
C GLY A 52 -15.83 6.03 14.22
N TYR A 53 -14.69 6.43 13.64
CA TYR A 53 -14.14 5.74 12.46
C TYR A 53 -13.55 4.37 12.81
N VAL A 54 -13.04 4.18 14.04
CA VAL A 54 -12.54 2.88 14.54
C VAL A 54 -13.71 1.95 14.80
N GLN A 55 -14.75 2.44 15.50
CA GLN A 55 -15.94 1.63 15.80
C GLN A 55 -16.58 1.08 14.52
N ARG A 56 -16.75 1.95 13.53
CA ARG A 56 -17.27 1.59 12.19
C ARG A 56 -16.43 0.54 11.48
N GLU A 57 -15.11 0.53 11.66
CA GLU A 57 -14.25 -0.51 11.06
C GLU A 57 -14.53 -1.89 11.67
N PHE A 58 -14.77 -1.98 12.98
CA PHE A 58 -15.15 -3.22 13.65
C PHE A 58 -16.56 -3.69 13.27
N GLU A 59 -17.54 -2.78 13.33
CA GLU A 59 -18.93 -3.08 13.00
C GLU A 59 -19.10 -3.57 11.56
N GLU A 60 -18.50 -2.88 10.59
CA GLU A 60 -18.61 -3.29 9.19
C GLU A 60 -17.76 -4.53 8.88
N PHE A 61 -16.69 -4.79 9.63
CA PHE A 61 -15.96 -6.05 9.52
C PHE A 61 -16.84 -7.24 9.93
N LEU A 62 -17.60 -7.14 11.03
CA LEU A 62 -18.53 -8.19 11.47
C LEU A 62 -19.68 -8.43 10.48
N GLN A 63 -19.99 -7.46 9.62
CA GLN A 63 -20.97 -7.63 8.55
C GLN A 63 -20.37 -8.17 7.24
N CYS A 64 -19.06 -8.02 7.06
CA CYS A 64 -18.37 -8.27 5.79
C CYS A 64 -18.47 -9.74 5.35
N GLY A 65 -19.02 -9.97 4.16
CA GLY A 65 -19.07 -11.30 3.55
C GLY A 65 -20.19 -12.20 4.07
N ARG A 66 -21.16 -11.66 4.82
CA ARG A 66 -22.32 -12.41 5.32
C ARG A 66 -23.58 -12.07 4.52
N LEU A 67 -24.28 -13.07 4.02
CA LEU A 67 -25.46 -12.90 3.16
C LEU A 67 -26.62 -12.17 3.85
N GLU A 68 -26.77 -12.31 5.17
CA GLU A 68 -27.83 -11.63 5.93
C GLU A 68 -27.66 -10.09 5.96
N HIS A 69 -26.45 -9.59 5.72
CA HIS A 69 -26.15 -8.16 5.62
C HIS A 69 -26.18 -7.65 4.16
N GLY A 70 -26.67 -8.47 3.24
CA GLY A 70 -26.90 -8.11 1.84
C GLY A 70 -25.98 -8.80 0.83
N PHE A 71 -26.47 -8.95 -0.40
CA PHE A 71 -25.78 -9.65 -1.48
C PHE A 71 -26.22 -9.19 -2.86
N LEU A 72 -25.39 -9.49 -3.87
CA LEU A 72 -25.76 -9.47 -5.28
C LEU A 72 -26.08 -10.89 -5.75
N ARG A 73 -27.15 -11.03 -6.54
CA ARG A 73 -27.42 -12.25 -7.31
C ARG A 73 -26.80 -12.08 -8.69
N VAL A 74 -25.80 -12.90 -9.00
CA VAL A 74 -25.15 -12.93 -10.31
C VAL A 74 -25.65 -14.15 -11.05
N ARG A 75 -26.22 -13.94 -12.24
CA ARG A 75 -26.70 -15.00 -13.13
C ARG A 75 -25.95 -14.96 -14.45
N CYS A 76 -25.47 -16.11 -14.91
CA CYS A 76 -24.92 -16.22 -16.26
C CYS A 76 -26.05 -16.18 -17.29
N GLU A 77 -25.95 -15.32 -18.30
CA GLU A 77 -26.96 -15.22 -19.36
C GLU A 77 -27.00 -16.46 -20.25
N SER A 78 -25.88 -17.17 -20.42
CA SER A 78 -25.80 -18.34 -21.32
C SER A 78 -26.20 -19.66 -20.65
N CYS A 79 -25.69 -19.96 -19.45
CA CYS A 79 -25.98 -21.24 -18.77
C CYS A 79 -26.93 -21.11 -17.58
N HIS A 80 -27.35 -19.88 -17.24
CA HIS A 80 -28.26 -19.58 -16.13
C HIS A 80 -27.78 -20.05 -14.74
N ALA A 81 -26.52 -20.44 -14.59
CA ALA A 81 -25.92 -20.66 -13.28
C ALA A 81 -25.99 -19.37 -12.46
N GLU A 82 -26.31 -19.52 -11.17
CA GLU A 82 -26.49 -18.40 -10.26
C GLU A 82 -25.58 -18.51 -9.04
N HIS A 83 -25.07 -17.36 -8.61
CA HIS A 83 -24.30 -17.23 -7.39
C HIS A 83 -24.80 -16.03 -6.59
N LEU A 84 -24.83 -16.19 -5.28
CA LEU A 84 -25.01 -15.07 -4.35
C LEU A 84 -23.62 -14.59 -3.92
N VAL A 85 -23.38 -13.30 -4.05
CA VAL A 85 -22.13 -12.65 -3.67
C VAL A 85 -22.43 -11.67 -2.55
N ALA A 86 -22.04 -12.02 -1.32
CA ALA A 86 -22.23 -11.14 -0.16
C ALA A 86 -21.49 -9.81 -0.32
N PHE A 87 -22.03 -8.75 0.27
CA PHE A 87 -21.35 -7.46 0.30
C PHE A 87 -20.08 -7.49 1.14
N SER A 88 -19.10 -6.68 0.74
CA SER A 88 -17.84 -6.51 1.43
C SER A 88 -17.79 -5.15 2.13
N CYS A 89 -17.11 -5.06 3.27
CA CYS A 89 -16.99 -3.79 4.01
C CYS A 89 -16.19 -2.73 3.23
N LYS A 90 -15.32 -3.14 2.30
CA LYS A 90 -14.42 -2.27 1.51
C LYS A 90 -13.52 -1.37 2.38
N ARG A 91 -13.40 -1.68 3.66
CA ARG A 91 -12.64 -0.92 4.65
C ARG A 91 -11.13 -1.02 4.43
N ARG A 92 -10.34 -0.25 5.19
CA ARG A 92 -8.87 -0.19 5.04
C ARG A 92 -8.11 -0.61 6.30
N GLY A 93 -8.79 -0.98 7.37
CA GLY A 93 -8.18 -1.48 8.59
C GLY A 93 -7.70 -2.92 8.44
N PHE A 94 -8.35 -3.83 9.14
CA PHE A 94 -7.81 -5.16 9.41
C PHE A 94 -8.57 -6.31 8.71
N CYS A 95 -9.63 -6.02 7.95
CA CYS A 95 -10.39 -7.05 7.22
C CYS A 95 -9.50 -7.77 6.19
N PRO A 96 -9.17 -9.06 6.38
CA PRO A 96 -8.23 -9.76 5.51
C PRO A 96 -8.74 -9.91 4.08
N SER A 97 -10.03 -10.22 3.90
CA SER A 97 -10.62 -10.40 2.57
C SER A 97 -10.61 -9.11 1.76
N CYS A 98 -11.02 -7.98 2.36
CA CYS A 98 -11.00 -6.68 1.67
C CYS A 98 -9.56 -6.17 1.47
N GLY A 99 -8.68 -6.38 2.45
CA GLY A 99 -7.26 -6.04 2.36
C GLY A 99 -6.57 -6.78 1.22
N ALA A 100 -6.72 -8.11 1.17
CA ALA A 100 -6.15 -8.95 0.12
C ALA A 100 -6.70 -8.60 -1.26
N ARG A 101 -8.02 -8.38 -1.38
CA ARG A 101 -8.63 -7.94 -2.64
C ARG A 101 -8.03 -6.62 -3.12
N ARG A 102 -7.92 -5.61 -2.24
CA ARG A 102 -7.30 -4.32 -2.59
C ARG A 102 -5.83 -4.46 -2.94
N MET A 103 -5.08 -5.34 -2.26
CA MET A 103 -3.68 -5.60 -2.59
C MET A 103 -3.55 -6.16 -4.01
N ALA A 104 -4.36 -7.16 -4.36
CA ALA A 104 -4.37 -7.75 -5.70
C ALA A 104 -4.78 -6.73 -6.77
N GLU A 105 -5.85 -5.96 -6.54
CA GLU A 105 -6.31 -4.92 -7.47
C GLU A 105 -5.29 -3.79 -7.64
N SER A 106 -4.68 -3.33 -6.54
CA SER A 106 -3.62 -2.32 -6.60
C SER A 106 -2.40 -2.84 -7.36
N ALA A 107 -2.03 -4.10 -7.16
CA ALA A 107 -0.90 -4.70 -7.85
C ALA A 107 -1.15 -4.80 -9.36
N ALA A 108 -2.35 -5.26 -9.76
CA ALA A 108 -2.74 -5.31 -11.17
C ALA A 108 -2.71 -3.91 -11.80
N LEU A 109 -3.35 -2.91 -11.17
CA LEU A 109 -3.31 -1.52 -11.64
C LEU A 109 -1.87 -1.01 -11.81
N LEU A 110 -1.01 -1.27 -10.84
CA LEU A 110 0.37 -0.80 -10.89
C LEU A 110 1.15 -1.46 -12.02
N VAL A 111 1.03 -2.77 -12.21
CA VAL A 111 1.76 -3.52 -13.24
C VAL A 111 1.22 -3.23 -14.64
N ASP A 112 -0.10 -3.16 -14.79
CA ASP A 112 -0.76 -3.08 -16.10
C ASP A 112 -0.79 -1.65 -16.64
N GLU A 113 -0.91 -0.63 -15.78
CA GLU A 113 -1.25 0.74 -16.20
C GLU A 113 -0.27 1.83 -15.73
N VAL A 114 0.56 1.58 -14.71
CA VAL A 114 1.35 2.65 -14.06
C VAL A 114 2.85 2.46 -14.21
N LEU A 115 3.35 1.25 -13.94
CA LEU A 115 4.78 0.97 -13.90
C LEU A 115 5.28 0.61 -15.30
N PRO A 116 6.36 1.25 -15.79
CA PRO A 116 6.94 0.87 -17.06
C PRO A 116 7.69 -0.46 -16.94
N GLU A 117 7.90 -1.14 -18.07
CA GLU A 117 8.78 -2.31 -18.18
C GLU A 117 10.26 -1.91 -18.03
N GLN A 118 10.66 -1.50 -16.84
CA GLN A 118 12.02 -1.11 -16.49
C GLN A 118 12.45 -1.76 -15.17
N PRO A 119 13.76 -1.95 -14.94
CA PRO A 119 14.26 -2.44 -13.66
C PRO A 119 13.77 -1.56 -12.50
N MET A 120 13.32 -2.19 -11.42
CA MET A 120 12.83 -1.53 -10.23
C MET A 120 13.61 -1.96 -8.98
N ARG A 121 13.67 -1.07 -8.00
CA ARG A 121 14.28 -1.33 -6.70
C ARG A 121 13.32 -0.95 -5.58
N GLN A 122 13.16 -1.86 -4.63
CA GLN A 122 12.47 -1.56 -3.38
C GLN A 122 13.43 -0.87 -2.40
N TRP A 123 13.00 0.28 -1.89
CA TRP A 123 13.63 1.00 -0.79
C TRP A 123 12.70 0.96 0.41
N VAL A 124 13.20 0.48 1.54
CA VAL A 124 12.43 0.43 2.80
C VAL A 124 13.04 1.42 3.77
N LEU A 125 12.25 2.40 4.22
CA LEU A 125 12.68 3.38 5.21
C LEU A 125 11.84 3.25 6.48
N SER A 126 12.52 2.89 7.57
CA SER A 126 11.94 2.84 8.92
C SER A 126 12.44 4.01 9.74
N PHE A 127 11.60 4.50 10.65
CA PHE A 127 11.93 5.64 11.51
C PHE A 127 12.29 5.19 12.94
N PRO A 128 13.02 6.00 13.73
CA PRO A 128 13.12 5.83 15.18
C PRO A 128 11.73 5.77 15.84
N PHE A 129 11.62 5.05 16.95
CA PHE A 129 10.32 4.80 17.61
C PHE A 129 9.52 6.07 17.88
N GLN A 130 10.15 7.12 18.41
CA GLN A 130 9.55 8.39 18.76
C GLN A 130 8.91 9.07 17.54
N LEU A 131 9.60 9.05 16.39
CA LEU A 131 9.09 9.64 15.15
C LEU A 131 7.91 8.85 14.57
N ARG A 132 7.82 7.53 14.81
CA ARG A 132 6.66 6.73 14.38
C ARG A 132 5.37 7.22 15.04
N PHE A 133 5.40 7.57 16.33
CA PHE A 133 4.26 8.15 17.04
C PHE A 133 3.86 9.51 16.48
N LEU A 134 4.85 10.37 16.21
CA LEU A 134 4.62 11.68 15.58
C LEU A 134 3.94 11.52 14.22
N PHE A 135 4.46 10.66 13.35
CA PHE A 135 3.92 10.48 12.00
C PHE A 135 2.57 9.76 11.99
N ALA A 136 2.30 8.90 12.98
CA ALA A 136 1.00 8.27 13.13
C ALA A 136 -0.10 9.28 13.51
N SER A 137 0.23 10.27 14.33
CA SER A 137 -0.71 11.30 14.79
C SER A 137 -0.80 12.50 13.85
N ARG A 138 0.23 12.78 13.05
CA ARG A 138 0.30 13.93 12.13
C ARG A 138 0.59 13.48 10.69
N PRO A 139 -0.41 12.98 9.94
CA PRO A 139 -0.21 12.48 8.57
C PRO A 139 0.30 13.54 7.59
N GLU A 140 -0.07 14.81 7.78
CA GLU A 140 0.46 15.95 7.01
C GLU A 140 2.00 16.02 7.09
N ILE A 141 2.54 15.95 8.31
CA ILE A 141 3.99 15.98 8.58
C ILE A 141 4.69 14.79 7.92
N MET A 142 4.08 13.61 7.99
CA MET A 142 4.57 12.41 7.33
C MET A 142 4.64 12.59 5.80
N GLY A 143 3.66 13.24 5.18
CA GLY A 143 3.65 13.56 3.75
C GLY A 143 4.83 14.45 3.33
N TRP A 144 5.13 15.48 4.13
CA TRP A 144 6.31 16.32 3.90
C TRP A 144 7.63 15.55 4.06
N VAL A 145 7.72 14.68 5.07
CA VAL A 145 8.87 13.79 5.28
C VAL A 145 9.04 12.83 4.10
N LEU A 146 7.97 12.24 3.58
CA LEU A 146 8.00 11.44 2.36
C LEU A 146 8.55 12.23 1.17
N GLY A 147 8.14 13.49 1.01
CA GLY A 147 8.70 14.38 -0.02
C GLY A 147 10.19 14.68 0.15
N ILE A 148 10.70 14.76 1.38
CA ILE A 148 12.15 14.88 1.65
C ILE A 148 12.87 13.60 1.23
N VAL A 149 12.38 12.44 1.66
CA VAL A 149 12.96 11.13 1.35
C VAL A 149 13.01 10.90 -0.15
N TYR A 150 11.89 11.12 -0.85
CA TYR A 150 11.79 11.00 -2.30
C TYR A 150 12.85 11.88 -3.00
N ARG A 151 12.95 13.17 -2.64
CA ARG A 151 13.92 14.09 -3.26
C ARG A 151 15.36 13.68 -3.04
N VAL A 152 15.69 13.12 -1.88
CA VAL A 152 17.05 12.64 -1.59
C VAL A 152 17.40 11.43 -2.47
N ILE A 153 16.52 10.42 -2.54
CA ILE A 153 16.73 9.24 -3.39
C ILE A 153 16.75 9.62 -4.87
N ALA A 154 15.80 10.45 -5.32
CA ALA A 154 15.75 10.93 -6.71
C ALA A 154 17.04 11.67 -7.10
N THR A 155 17.54 12.55 -6.22
CA THR A 155 18.81 13.25 -6.44
C THR A 155 19.99 12.30 -6.53
N HIS A 156 20.01 11.24 -5.72
CA HIS A 156 21.03 10.21 -5.81
C HIS A 156 21.02 9.50 -7.16
N LEU A 157 19.85 9.04 -7.62
CA LEU A 157 19.71 8.35 -8.90
C LEU A 157 20.14 9.24 -10.07
N VAL A 158 19.69 10.50 -10.10
CA VAL A 158 20.05 11.49 -11.12
C VAL A 158 21.56 11.75 -11.16
N LYS A 159 22.19 11.97 -10.00
CA LYS A 159 23.64 12.17 -9.91
C LYS A 159 24.42 10.93 -10.31
N LYS A 160 23.97 9.75 -9.88
CA LYS A 160 24.61 8.47 -10.21
C LYS A 160 24.54 8.15 -11.70
N ALA A 161 23.49 8.63 -12.37
CA ALA A 161 23.38 8.58 -13.82
C ALA A 161 24.26 9.62 -14.56
N GLY A 162 24.90 10.55 -13.85
CA GLY A 162 25.73 11.60 -14.43
C GLY A 162 24.95 12.79 -14.99
N HIS A 163 23.72 13.02 -14.52
CA HIS A 163 22.82 14.04 -15.04
C HIS A 163 22.36 15.04 -13.97
N THR A 164 21.60 16.05 -14.40
CA THR A 164 20.91 17.02 -13.54
C THR A 164 19.40 16.80 -13.59
N HIS A 165 18.67 17.32 -12.61
CA HIS A 165 17.19 17.24 -12.58
C HIS A 165 16.50 18.01 -13.72
N GLN A 166 17.24 18.87 -14.43
CA GLN A 166 16.72 19.58 -15.60
C GLN A 166 16.47 18.61 -16.75
N VAL A 167 17.37 17.66 -16.96
CA VAL A 167 17.33 16.73 -18.11
C VAL A 167 16.99 15.29 -17.73
N ALA A 168 16.98 14.95 -16.45
CA ALA A 168 16.70 13.59 -15.97
C ALA A 168 15.55 13.56 -14.97
N LYS A 169 14.65 12.58 -15.12
CA LYS A 169 13.48 12.34 -14.27
C LYS A 169 13.51 10.95 -13.66
N THR A 170 13.01 10.84 -12.43
CA THR A 170 12.83 9.58 -11.69
C THR A 170 11.35 9.30 -11.48
N GLY A 171 10.97 8.04 -11.28
CA GLY A 171 9.62 7.62 -10.89
C GLY A 171 9.66 6.74 -9.66
N ALA A 172 8.67 6.91 -8.77
CA ALA A 172 8.49 6.00 -7.64
C ALA A 172 7.02 5.90 -7.22
N VAL A 173 6.64 4.72 -6.73
CA VAL A 173 5.37 4.47 -6.03
C VAL A 173 5.70 4.15 -4.57
N THR A 174 5.02 4.79 -3.63
CA THR A 174 5.24 4.55 -2.19
C THR A 174 3.99 3.99 -1.53
N LEU A 175 4.14 2.86 -0.84
CA LEU A 175 3.17 2.32 0.09
C LEU A 175 3.62 2.64 1.52
N ILE A 176 2.80 3.37 2.25
CA ILE A 176 3.04 3.71 3.65
C ILE A 176 2.40 2.63 4.51
N GLN A 177 3.22 1.85 5.20
CA GLN A 177 2.74 0.87 6.17
C GLN A 177 2.79 1.47 7.57
N ARG A 178 1.75 1.20 8.37
CA ARG A 178 1.59 1.78 9.72
C ARG A 178 1.76 0.77 10.84
N PHE A 179 1.87 -0.51 10.52
CA PHE A 179 1.94 -1.61 11.49
C PHE A 179 3.03 -2.60 11.13
N GLY A 180 3.61 -3.24 12.15
CA GLY A 180 4.51 -4.38 12.01
C GLY A 180 3.75 -5.70 11.92
N SER A 181 4.48 -6.81 11.77
CA SER A 181 3.89 -8.16 11.75
C SER A 181 3.11 -8.50 13.03
N ALA A 182 3.49 -7.91 14.17
CA ALA A 182 2.79 -8.04 15.44
C ALA A 182 1.66 -7.00 15.64
N LEU A 183 1.23 -6.32 14.57
CA LEU A 183 0.24 -5.22 14.60
C LEU A 183 0.63 -4.02 15.48
N ASN A 184 1.86 -3.97 15.97
CA ASN A 184 2.40 -2.84 16.71
C ASN A 184 2.60 -1.62 15.79
N LEU A 185 2.51 -0.41 16.34
CA LEU A 185 2.74 0.80 15.57
C LEU A 185 4.14 0.79 14.95
N ASN A 186 4.18 0.77 13.62
CA ASN A 186 5.41 0.80 12.85
C ASN A 186 5.19 1.59 11.57
N VAL A 187 5.29 2.92 11.62
CA VAL A 187 5.23 3.74 10.41
C VAL A 187 6.53 3.59 9.63
N HIS A 188 6.44 3.09 8.40
CA HIS A 188 7.57 2.91 7.49
C HIS A 188 7.12 3.01 6.03
N PHE A 189 8.07 3.33 5.15
CA PHE A 189 7.81 3.52 3.73
C PHE A 189 8.37 2.35 2.93
N HIS A 190 7.52 1.71 2.13
CA HIS A 190 7.93 0.83 1.04
C HIS A 190 7.87 1.60 -0.26
N MET A 191 9.02 1.95 -0.83
CA MET A 191 9.11 2.76 -2.04
C MET A 191 9.65 1.90 -3.18
N LEU A 192 8.88 1.75 -4.25
CA LEU A 192 9.31 1.15 -5.50
C LEU A 192 9.83 2.26 -6.41
N PHE A 193 11.15 2.39 -6.52
CA PHE A 193 11.79 3.32 -7.46
C PHE A 193 12.15 2.59 -8.76
N LEU A 194 12.12 3.32 -9.87
CA LEU A 194 12.86 2.91 -11.05
C LEU A 194 14.36 2.83 -10.70
N ASP A 195 15.05 1.77 -11.13
CA ASP A 195 16.48 1.56 -10.87
C ASP A 195 17.35 2.38 -11.87
N GLY A 196 16.99 3.65 -12.04
CA GLY A 196 17.53 4.52 -13.07
C GLY A 196 16.72 5.79 -13.26
N VAL A 197 16.99 6.49 -14.36
CA VAL A 197 16.35 7.76 -14.73
C VAL A 197 15.94 7.76 -16.19
N TYR A 198 14.89 8.48 -16.53
CA TYR A 198 14.62 8.86 -17.91
C TYR A 198 15.36 10.17 -18.21
N VAL A 199 16.15 10.18 -19.29
CA VAL A 199 16.90 11.35 -19.74
C VAL A 199 16.25 11.88 -21.00
N GLU A 200 15.83 13.14 -20.97
CA GLU A 200 15.28 13.86 -22.13
C GLU A 200 16.37 14.05 -23.19
N GLN A 201 16.00 13.83 -24.45
CA GLN A 201 16.86 14.01 -25.61
C GLN A 201 16.41 15.25 -26.40
N SER A 202 17.30 15.78 -27.26
CA SER A 202 17.07 17.02 -28.03
C SER A 202 15.80 17.01 -28.90
N HIS A 203 15.42 15.84 -29.43
CA HIS A 203 14.19 15.63 -30.20
C HIS A 203 12.92 15.35 -29.35
N GLY A 204 12.94 15.56 -28.03
CA GLY A 204 11.78 15.43 -27.14
C GLY A 204 11.43 14.00 -26.70
N SER A 205 12.14 12.97 -27.19
CA SER A 205 12.01 11.62 -26.63
C SER A 205 12.83 11.46 -25.35
N ALA A 206 12.48 10.48 -24.52
CA ALA A 206 13.20 10.16 -23.30
C ALA A 206 13.79 8.75 -23.36
N ARG A 207 15.04 8.59 -22.91
CA ARG A 207 15.72 7.29 -22.84
C ARG A 207 15.95 6.89 -21.40
N PHE A 208 15.59 5.65 -21.05
CA PHE A 208 15.91 5.11 -19.73
C PHE A 208 17.42 4.83 -19.60
N ARG A 209 17.99 5.30 -18.50
CA ARG A 209 19.37 5.07 -18.09
C ARG A 209 19.36 4.36 -16.75
N TRP A 210 19.59 3.06 -16.79
CA TRP A 210 19.80 2.24 -15.61
C TRP A 210 21.04 2.70 -14.82
N VAL A 211 20.98 2.60 -13.49
CA VAL A 211 22.11 2.88 -12.60
C VAL A 211 22.41 1.67 -11.72
N LYS A 212 23.68 1.49 -11.36
CA LYS A 212 24.08 0.41 -10.44
C LYS A 212 23.43 0.59 -9.06
N ALA A 213 23.27 -0.53 -8.35
CA ALA A 213 22.89 -0.54 -6.96
C ALA A 213 23.74 0.45 -6.11
N PRO A 214 23.13 1.13 -5.12
CA PRO A 214 23.89 1.91 -4.16
C PRO A 214 24.83 0.97 -3.39
N THR A 215 26.09 1.41 -3.27
CA THR A 215 27.10 0.79 -2.43
C THR A 215 26.81 1.10 -0.96
N SER A 216 27.40 0.35 -0.02
CA SER A 216 27.23 0.62 1.41
C SER A 216 27.61 2.06 1.81
N PRO A 217 28.72 2.66 1.32
CA PRO A 217 29.02 4.07 1.60
C PRO A 217 27.95 5.04 1.06
N GLU A 218 27.41 4.79 -0.13
CA GLU A 218 26.32 5.59 -0.69
C GLU A 218 25.05 5.48 0.17
N LEU A 219 24.70 4.27 0.64
CA LEU A 219 23.55 4.06 1.54
C LEU A 219 23.72 4.77 2.88
N THR A 220 24.92 4.74 3.48
CA THR A 220 25.23 5.48 4.71
C THR A 220 25.06 6.98 4.49
N GLN A 221 25.61 7.51 3.39
CA GLN A 221 25.50 8.93 3.07
C GLN A 221 24.05 9.36 2.81
N LEU A 222 23.26 8.52 2.13
CA LEU A 222 21.84 8.76 1.90
C LEU A 222 21.07 8.79 3.21
N THR A 223 21.30 7.82 4.08
CA THR A 223 20.66 7.72 5.39
C THR A 223 20.98 8.95 6.24
N HIS A 224 22.24 9.37 6.29
CA HIS A 224 22.65 10.59 7.00
C HIS A 224 21.99 11.84 6.41
N THR A 225 21.95 11.96 5.08
CA THR A 225 21.32 13.10 4.39
C THR A 225 19.81 13.15 4.67
N ILE A 226 19.12 12.01 4.66
CA ILE A 226 17.70 11.90 5.02
C ILE A 226 17.51 12.32 6.48
N ALA A 227 18.26 11.72 7.41
CA ALA A 227 18.16 12.02 8.84
C ALA A 227 18.36 13.51 9.11
N HIS A 228 19.41 14.12 8.57
CA HIS A 228 19.69 15.56 8.73
C HIS A 228 18.58 16.43 8.15
N ARG A 229 18.09 16.15 6.93
CA ARG A 229 17.04 16.97 6.30
C ARG A 229 15.69 16.82 7.00
N VAL A 230 15.35 15.62 7.45
CA VAL A 230 14.13 15.37 8.24
C VAL A 230 14.24 16.06 9.59
N GLY A 231 15.36 15.92 10.30
CA GLY A 231 15.61 16.61 11.57
C GLY A 231 15.43 18.13 11.44
N ARG A 232 16.14 18.76 10.49
CA ARG A 232 16.01 20.20 10.24
C ARG A 232 14.60 20.64 9.84
N TYR A 233 13.86 19.79 9.12
CA TYR A 233 12.47 20.07 8.80
C TYR A 233 11.60 20.06 10.06
N LEU A 234 11.74 19.03 10.89
CA LEU A 234 10.96 18.90 12.11
C LEU A 234 11.27 20.00 13.15
N GLU A 235 12.54 20.38 13.32
CA GLU A 235 12.96 21.53 14.15
C GLU A 235 12.28 22.83 13.69
N ARG A 236 12.28 23.10 12.38
CA ARG A 236 11.60 24.27 11.81
C ARG A 236 10.09 24.26 12.01
N GLN A 237 9.49 23.10 12.21
CA GLN A 237 8.08 22.95 12.52
C GLN A 237 7.81 22.95 14.04
N GLY A 238 8.84 23.09 14.88
CA GLY A 238 8.71 23.03 16.35
C GLY A 238 8.32 21.63 16.86
N LEU A 239 8.74 20.57 16.16
CA LEU A 239 8.42 19.17 16.47
C LEU A 239 9.60 18.38 17.06
N LEU A 240 10.79 18.99 17.06
CA LEU A 240 12.02 18.55 17.69
C LEU A 240 12.67 19.73 18.40
#